data_AF-A0A7L2SWA2-F1
#
_entry.id   AF-A0A7L2SWA2-F1
#
_cell.length_a   1.000
_cell.length_b   1.000
_cell.length_c   1.000
_cell.angle_alpha   90.00
_cell.angle_beta   90.00
_cell.angle_gamma   90.00
#
_symmetry.space_group_name_H-M   'P 1'
#
loop_
_entity.id
_entity.type
_entity.pdbx_description
1 polymer ?
#
loop_
_entity_poly.entity_id
_entity_poly.type
_entity_poly.pdbx_seq_one_letter_code
_entity_poly.pdbx_strand_id
1 'polypeptide(L)'
;MTRLLLGVTLERICKAVLLLCLLHFVIIMILYFDVYAQHLDFFSRFNARNASRAHPFSNSSRPNGTIPSYGPAGAEVPSPSTKPSTNQSATEKPLQPCQETPPGLVGRLLIEFSSPMSMERVQRENPDVRQGGKYTPPDCLPRQKVAILIPFRHREHHLKYWLHYLHPILRRQKVAYGIYIINQVRGQGQGGGGAGGDEQALLKSALQFGEDTFNRAKLLNVGFMEALKDDEEYDCFIFSDVDLIPMDDRNLYRCYEQPRHFAVGMDKFGFRLPYAGYFGGVSGLSKSQFLKINGFPNEYWGWGGEDDDIFNR
;
A
#
# COMPACT_ATOMS: atom_id res chain seq x y z
N MET A 1 50.72 -46.09 -28.32
CA MET A 1 49.55 -46.61 -27.57
C MET A 1 48.99 -45.63 -26.53
N THR A 2 49.74 -44.62 -26.07
CA THR A 2 49.32 -43.65 -25.02
C THR A 2 48.29 -42.60 -25.45
N ARG A 3 48.26 -42.16 -26.72
CA ARG A 3 47.30 -41.16 -27.21
C ARG A 3 45.86 -41.69 -27.36
N LEU A 4 45.68 -42.99 -27.63
CA LEU A 4 44.35 -43.61 -27.70
C LEU A 4 43.69 -43.72 -26.32
N LEU A 5 44.49 -43.99 -25.28
CA LEU A 5 44.02 -44.13 -23.90
C LEU A 5 43.53 -42.80 -23.31
N LEU A 6 44.15 -41.68 -23.69
CA LEU A 6 43.70 -40.34 -23.27
C LEU A 6 42.32 -39.98 -23.84
N GLY A 7 42.08 -40.28 -25.12
CA GLY A 7 40.79 -39.99 -25.78
C GLY A 7 39.63 -40.76 -25.14
N VAL A 8 39.82 -42.05 -24.87
CA VAL A 8 38.80 -42.89 -24.22
C VAL A 8 38.56 -42.45 -22.77
N THR A 9 39.59 -41.99 -22.06
CA THR A 9 39.45 -41.49 -20.69
C THR A 9 38.69 -40.16 -20.66
N LEU A 10 38.99 -39.24 -21.57
CA LEU A 10 38.30 -37.96 -21.69
C LEU A 10 36.82 -38.14 -22.07
N GLU A 11 36.52 -39.07 -22.98
CA GLU A 11 35.16 -39.40 -23.36
C GLU A 11 34.35 -39.94 -22.17
N ARG A 12 34.95 -40.80 -21.35
CA ARG A 12 34.32 -41.34 -20.13
C ARG A 12 34.05 -40.24 -19.09
N ILE A 13 34.99 -39.32 -18.90
CA ILE A 13 34.82 -38.19 -17.98
C ILE A 13 33.71 -37.26 -18.47
N CYS A 14 33.69 -36.92 -19.76
CA CYS A 14 32.66 -36.06 -20.34
C CYS A 14 31.25 -36.68 -20.20
N LYS A 15 31.12 -37.99 -20.48
CA LYS A 15 29.87 -38.73 -20.26
C LYS A 15 29.46 -38.72 -18.78
N ALA A 16 30.39 -38.89 -17.85
CA ALA A 16 30.10 -38.83 -16.42
C ALA A 16 29.62 -37.44 -15.97
N VAL A 17 30.23 -36.37 -16.46
CA VAL A 17 29.82 -34.99 -16.17
C VAL A 17 28.43 -34.70 -16.74
N LEU A 18 28.15 -35.14 -17.98
CA LEU A 18 26.82 -34.98 -18.59
C LEU A 18 25.73 -35.73 -17.80
N LEU A 19 26.03 -36.95 -17.33
CA LEU A 19 25.11 -37.70 -16.47
C LEU A 19 24.88 -37.03 -15.12
N LEU A 20 25.92 -36.44 -14.52
CA LEU A 20 25.80 -35.66 -13.28
C LEU A 20 24.93 -34.41 -13.49
N CYS A 21 25.14 -33.68 -14.58
CA CYS A 21 24.34 -32.51 -14.93
C CYS A 21 22.87 -32.88 -15.18
N LEU A 22 22.62 -33.99 -15.87
CA LEU A 22 21.27 -34.49 -16.12
C LEU A 22 20.59 -34.93 -14.82
N LEU A 23 21.31 -35.64 -13.94
CA LEU A 23 20.81 -36.00 -12.61
C LEU A 23 20.46 -34.75 -11.79
N HIS A 24 21.33 -33.73 -11.79
CA HIS A 24 21.09 -32.49 -11.07
C HIS A 24 19.87 -31.73 -11.63
N PHE A 25 19.74 -31.66 -12.95
CA PHE A 25 18.56 -31.06 -13.59
C PHE A 25 17.27 -31.81 -13.24
N VAL A 26 17.30 -33.14 -13.24
CA VAL A 26 16.14 -33.97 -12.84
C VAL A 26 15.80 -33.74 -11.36
N ILE A 27 16.79 -33.66 -10.46
CA ILE A 27 16.54 -33.35 -9.04
C ILE A 27 15.92 -31.95 -8.89
N ILE A 28 16.45 -30.93 -9.58
CA ILE A 28 15.87 -29.57 -9.56
C ILE A 28 14.44 -29.59 -10.11
N MET A 29 14.18 -30.33 -11.18
CA MET A 29 12.83 -30.48 -11.72
C MET A 29 11.90 -31.19 -10.74
N ILE A 30 12.34 -32.26 -10.07
CA ILE A 30 11.55 -32.94 -9.04
C ILE A 30 11.26 -31.97 -7.89
N LEU A 31 12.24 -31.23 -7.38
CA LEU A 31 12.02 -30.25 -6.31
C LEU A 31 11.11 -29.11 -6.76
N TYR A 32 11.26 -28.64 -7.99
CA TYR A 32 10.38 -27.63 -8.59
C TYR A 32 8.94 -28.15 -8.71
N PHE A 33 8.78 -29.38 -9.20
CA PHE A 33 7.48 -30.03 -9.31
C PHE A 33 6.90 -30.40 -7.95
N ASP A 34 7.68 -30.72 -6.92
CA ASP A 34 7.19 -30.97 -5.57
C ASP A 34 6.71 -29.68 -4.90
N VAL A 35 7.45 -28.58 -5.06
CA VAL A 35 7.01 -27.23 -4.64
C VAL A 35 5.75 -26.81 -5.39
N TYR A 36 5.66 -27.13 -6.68
CA TYR A 36 4.48 -26.86 -7.50
C TYR A 36 3.31 -27.82 -7.22
N ALA A 37 3.57 -29.07 -6.87
CA ALA A 37 2.56 -30.08 -6.53
C ALA A 37 1.98 -29.79 -5.15
N GLN A 38 2.76 -29.29 -4.18
CA GLN A 38 2.22 -28.72 -2.94
C GLN A 38 1.26 -27.56 -3.21
N HIS A 39 1.49 -26.78 -4.27
CA HIS A 39 0.56 -25.75 -4.72
C HIS A 39 -0.72 -26.33 -5.34
N LEU A 40 -0.67 -27.49 -6.03
CA LEU A 40 -1.84 -28.14 -6.65
C LEU A 40 -2.64 -29.08 -5.72
N ASP A 41 -2.00 -29.80 -4.79
CA ASP A 41 -2.68 -30.64 -3.79
C ASP A 41 -3.48 -29.81 -2.78
N PHE A 42 -3.11 -28.54 -2.61
CA PHE A 42 -3.93 -27.55 -1.92
C PHE A 42 -5.27 -27.33 -2.63
N PHE A 43 -5.28 -27.21 -3.96
CA PHE A 43 -6.52 -27.01 -4.74
C PHE A 43 -7.39 -28.28 -4.80
N SER A 44 -6.81 -29.47 -4.87
CA SER A 44 -7.56 -30.74 -4.91
C SER A 44 -8.34 -31.01 -3.60
N ARG A 45 -7.75 -30.69 -2.44
CA ARG A 45 -8.44 -30.78 -1.14
C ARG A 45 -9.57 -29.76 -0.95
N PHE A 46 -9.57 -28.68 -1.74
CA PHE A 46 -10.62 -27.65 -1.70
C PHE A 46 -11.87 -28.03 -2.51
N ASN A 47 -11.74 -28.84 -3.57
CA ASN A 47 -12.90 -29.25 -4.36
C ASN A 47 -13.75 -30.36 -3.71
N ALA A 48 -13.15 -31.18 -2.84
CA ALA A 48 -13.87 -32.28 -2.17
C ALA A 48 -14.70 -31.84 -0.94
N ARG A 49 -14.52 -30.61 -0.42
CA ARG A 49 -15.24 -30.12 0.78
C ARG A 49 -16.37 -29.12 0.50
N ASN A 50 -16.50 -28.59 -0.72
CA ASN A 50 -17.52 -27.58 -1.03
C ASN A 50 -18.84 -28.13 -1.59
N ALA A 51 -19.01 -29.45 -1.68
CA ALA A 51 -20.26 -30.06 -2.13
C ALA A 51 -21.32 -30.24 -1.01
N SER A 52 -21.06 -29.83 0.24
CA SER A 52 -21.96 -30.12 1.36
C SER A 52 -22.08 -28.95 2.35
N ARG A 53 -22.76 -27.86 1.96
CA ARG A 53 -23.54 -26.98 2.88
C ARG A 53 -24.20 -25.84 2.11
N ALA A 54 -25.30 -26.16 1.44
CA ALA A 54 -26.34 -25.19 1.13
C ALA A 54 -27.37 -25.22 2.27
N HIS A 55 -27.60 -24.09 2.92
CA HIS A 55 -28.82 -23.85 3.70
C HIS A 55 -29.38 -22.46 3.36
N PRO A 56 -30.71 -22.33 3.13
CA PRO A 56 -31.37 -21.09 2.75
C PRO A 56 -32.07 -20.38 3.94
N PHE A 57 -32.76 -19.27 3.62
CA PHE A 57 -33.64 -18.38 4.44
C PHE A 57 -32.97 -17.14 5.06
N SER A 58 -33.58 -15.95 5.18
CA SER A 58 -34.74 -15.26 4.57
C SER A 58 -34.90 -13.90 5.29
N ASN A 59 -35.25 -12.85 4.53
CA ASN A 59 -35.97 -11.61 4.89
C ASN A 59 -35.67 -10.81 6.18
N SER A 60 -35.40 -9.50 5.99
CA SER A 60 -36.25 -8.45 6.57
C SER A 60 -36.09 -7.06 5.92
N SER A 61 -37.20 -6.61 5.33
CA SER A 61 -37.89 -5.34 5.65
C SER A 61 -37.23 -3.99 5.31
N ARG A 62 -37.68 -3.42 4.18
CA ARG A 62 -37.74 -1.96 3.91
C ARG A 62 -38.73 -1.25 4.83
N PRO A 63 -38.61 0.08 5.00
CA PRO A 63 -39.78 0.94 5.07
C PRO A 63 -39.82 1.96 3.92
N ASN A 64 -41.05 2.14 3.41
CA ASN A 64 -41.49 3.11 2.41
C ASN A 64 -41.46 4.55 2.94
N GLY A 65 -41.35 5.50 2.01
CA GLY A 65 -41.51 6.93 2.28
C GLY A 65 -42.97 7.40 2.32
N THR A 66 -43.16 8.64 2.77
CA THR A 66 -44.40 9.40 2.52
C THR A 66 -44.09 10.91 2.50
N ILE A 67 -44.59 11.59 1.47
CA ILE A 67 -44.71 13.06 1.32
C ILE A 67 -46.14 13.46 1.76
N PRO A 68 -46.38 14.69 2.25
CA PRO A 68 -47.47 15.47 1.65
C PRO A 68 -47.15 16.97 1.38
N SER A 69 -48.07 17.59 0.64
CA SER A 69 -48.02 18.77 -0.23
C SER A 69 -48.51 20.11 0.40
N TYR A 70 -48.02 21.22 -0.18
CA TYR A 70 -48.42 22.65 -0.26
C TYR A 70 -49.71 23.25 0.39
N GLY A 71 -49.51 24.31 1.22
CA GLY A 71 -50.10 25.70 1.35
C GLY A 71 -51.61 26.02 1.26
N PRO A 72 -52.07 27.31 1.44
CA PRO A 72 -51.43 28.54 1.99
C PRO A 72 -52.36 29.45 2.89
N ALA A 73 -51.83 30.64 3.28
CA ALA A 73 -52.48 31.93 3.59
C ALA A 73 -52.64 32.40 5.08
N GLY A 74 -52.15 33.63 5.34
CA GLY A 74 -52.36 34.40 6.57
C GLY A 74 -51.23 35.42 6.79
N ALA A 75 -51.42 36.65 6.30
CA ALA A 75 -50.46 37.75 6.35
C ALA A 75 -50.47 38.49 7.69
N GLU A 76 -49.31 39.00 8.13
CA GLU A 76 -49.20 40.28 8.85
C GLU A 76 -47.73 40.75 8.91
N VAL A 77 -47.51 42.02 8.57
CA VAL A 77 -46.25 42.79 8.70
C VAL A 77 -46.60 44.04 9.51
N PRO A 78 -45.75 44.44 10.47
CA PRO A 78 -45.11 45.75 10.33
C PRO A 78 -43.60 45.76 10.64
N SER A 79 -42.95 46.74 10.01
CA SER A 79 -41.51 47.01 9.86
C SER A 79 -40.83 47.63 11.13
N PRO A 80 -39.70 48.36 11.02
CA PRO A 80 -38.34 47.85 11.13
C PRO A 80 -37.58 48.51 12.29
N SER A 81 -36.64 47.82 12.96
CA SER A 81 -35.53 48.51 13.63
C SER A 81 -34.47 47.59 14.25
N THR A 82 -33.23 48.02 14.03
CA THR A 82 -32.00 47.75 14.81
C THR A 82 -31.30 46.41 14.62
N LYS A 83 -30.20 46.46 13.85
CA LYS A 83 -29.05 45.57 14.01
C LYS A 83 -28.55 45.62 15.47
N PRO A 84 -28.24 44.48 16.08
CA PRO A 84 -27.12 44.40 16.99
C PRO A 84 -25.98 43.73 16.23
N SER A 85 -24.98 44.54 15.90
CA SER A 85 -23.63 44.08 15.64
C SER A 85 -23.09 43.40 16.90
N THR A 86 -23.29 42.10 17.03
CA THR A 86 -22.48 41.28 17.92
C THR A 86 -21.25 40.82 17.15
N ASN A 87 -20.20 41.64 17.23
CA ASN A 87 -18.82 41.16 17.22
C ASN A 87 -18.66 40.18 18.40
N GLN A 88 -19.11 38.95 18.22
CA GLN A 88 -18.57 37.84 18.99
C GLN A 88 -17.37 37.36 18.19
N SER A 89 -16.20 37.81 18.62
CA SER A 89 -14.97 37.04 18.39
C SER A 89 -15.25 35.67 18.98
N ALA A 90 -15.62 34.72 18.12
CA ALA A 90 -15.73 33.33 18.49
C ALA A 90 -14.32 32.91 18.87
N THR A 91 -14.05 32.84 20.17
CA THR A 91 -12.90 32.14 20.69
C THR A 91 -13.06 30.69 20.25
N GLU A 92 -12.47 30.32 19.11
CA GLU A 92 -12.49 28.96 18.60
C GLU A 92 -12.00 28.04 19.72
N LYS A 93 -12.90 27.19 20.21
CA LYS A 93 -12.58 26.22 21.25
C LYS A 93 -11.44 25.33 20.71
N PRO A 94 -10.37 25.09 21.47
CA PRO A 94 -9.25 24.26 21.00
C PRO A 94 -9.73 22.89 20.52
N LEU A 95 -9.30 22.52 19.31
CA LEU A 95 -9.58 21.22 18.69
C LEU A 95 -9.12 20.10 19.62
N GLN A 96 -10.01 19.15 19.88
CA GLN A 96 -9.70 17.98 20.70
C GLN A 96 -8.90 16.95 19.88
N PRO A 97 -8.07 16.12 20.53
CA PRO A 97 -7.40 15.00 19.86
C PRO A 97 -8.40 14.04 19.20
N CYS A 98 -8.05 13.51 18.03
CA CYS A 98 -8.85 12.50 17.35
C CYS A 98 -9.03 11.25 18.24
N GLN A 99 -10.18 10.59 18.11
CA GLN A 99 -10.50 9.37 18.85
C GLN A 99 -9.56 8.23 18.45
N GLU A 100 -9.20 7.36 19.41
CA GLU A 100 -8.33 6.21 19.17
C GLU A 100 -8.89 5.23 18.14
N THR A 101 -10.21 5.04 18.17
CA THR A 101 -10.95 4.32 17.13
C THR A 101 -11.86 5.33 16.43
N PRO A 102 -11.50 5.77 15.22
CA PRO A 102 -12.30 6.72 14.47
C PRO A 102 -13.74 6.21 14.26
N PRO A 103 -14.77 7.02 14.53
CA PRO A 103 -16.17 6.57 14.43
C PRO A 103 -16.64 6.37 12.98
N GLY A 104 -15.88 6.89 11.99
CA GLY A 104 -16.22 6.81 10.57
C GLY A 104 -15.76 5.54 9.86
N LEU A 105 -15.14 4.58 10.55
CA LEU A 105 -14.69 3.31 9.96
C LEU A 105 -15.88 2.45 9.53
N VAL A 106 -15.78 1.79 8.37
CA VAL A 106 -16.86 0.93 7.83
C VAL A 106 -16.55 -0.56 7.95
N GLY A 107 -15.31 -0.92 8.27
CA GLY A 107 -14.84 -2.30 8.33
C GLY A 107 -14.46 -2.84 6.96
N ARG A 108 -15.00 -4.01 6.61
CA ARG A 108 -14.64 -4.73 5.38
C ARG A 108 -15.07 -3.95 4.12
N LEU A 109 -14.17 -3.90 3.16
CA LEU A 109 -14.31 -3.21 1.88
C LEU A 109 -14.32 -4.23 0.74
N LEU A 110 -15.14 -3.96 -0.27
CA LEU A 110 -15.07 -4.66 -1.56
C LEU A 110 -14.01 -3.97 -2.43
N ILE A 111 -12.96 -4.70 -2.78
CA ILE A 111 -11.87 -4.21 -3.62
C ILE A 111 -11.98 -4.87 -4.99
N GLU A 112 -12.17 -4.06 -6.03
CA GLU A 112 -12.29 -4.51 -7.41
C GLU A 112 -11.34 -3.75 -8.34
N PHE A 113 -10.86 -4.46 -9.37
CA PHE A 113 -9.95 -3.95 -10.40
C PHE A 113 -10.53 -4.11 -11.81
N SER A 114 -11.86 -4.19 -11.91
CA SER A 114 -12.60 -4.54 -13.13
C SER A 114 -12.70 -3.41 -14.16
N SER A 115 -12.57 -2.14 -13.74
CA SER A 115 -12.74 -0.97 -14.60
C SER A 115 -11.53 -0.03 -14.50
N PRO A 116 -11.01 0.52 -15.62
CA PRO A 116 -9.83 1.38 -15.61
C PRO A 116 -10.00 2.56 -14.65
N MET A 117 -8.96 2.82 -13.85
CA MET A 117 -8.93 3.93 -12.91
C MET A 117 -8.22 5.14 -13.52
N SER A 118 -8.87 6.31 -13.47
CA SER A 118 -8.34 7.57 -14.01
C SER A 118 -7.97 8.53 -12.88
N MET A 119 -6.99 9.41 -13.12
CA MET A 119 -6.58 10.38 -12.10
C MET A 119 -7.65 11.45 -11.86
N GLU A 120 -8.45 11.79 -12.86
CA GLU A 120 -9.58 12.72 -12.75
C GLU A 120 -10.64 12.19 -11.78
N ARG A 121 -10.91 10.88 -11.83
CA ARG A 121 -11.82 10.22 -10.89
C ARG A 121 -11.25 10.26 -9.46
N VAL A 122 -9.97 9.90 -9.29
CA VAL A 122 -9.28 9.93 -7.99
C VAL A 122 -9.35 11.33 -7.36
N GLN A 123 -9.07 12.38 -8.14
CA GLN A 123 -9.12 13.77 -7.69
C GLN A 123 -10.54 14.20 -7.31
N ARG A 124 -11.53 13.91 -8.18
CA ARG A 124 -12.93 14.27 -7.95
C ARG A 124 -13.51 13.63 -6.69
N GLU A 125 -13.10 12.40 -6.39
CA GLU A 125 -13.56 11.67 -5.18
C GLU A 125 -12.84 12.12 -3.90
N ASN A 126 -11.75 12.88 -4.02
CA ASN A 126 -10.90 13.30 -2.89
C ASN A 126 -10.61 14.82 -2.89
N PRO A 127 -11.64 15.68 -2.85
CA PRO A 127 -11.46 17.14 -2.94
C PRO A 127 -10.71 17.75 -1.73
N ASP A 128 -10.73 17.08 -0.58
CA ASP A 128 -10.07 17.55 0.64
C ASP A 128 -8.56 17.23 0.68
N VAL A 129 -8.06 16.47 -0.31
CA VAL A 129 -6.63 16.15 -0.42
C VAL A 129 -5.93 17.33 -1.10
N ARG A 130 -4.99 17.94 -0.40
CA ARG A 130 -4.23 19.08 -0.87
C ARG A 130 -3.14 18.64 -1.85
N GLN A 131 -2.58 19.62 -2.56
CA GLN A 131 -1.41 19.47 -3.43
C GLN A 131 -0.31 18.61 -2.77
N GLY A 132 0.27 17.69 -3.54
CA GLY A 132 1.29 16.74 -3.05
C GLY A 132 0.74 15.58 -2.22
N GLY A 133 -0.57 15.30 -2.29
CA GLY A 133 -1.18 14.12 -1.68
C GLY A 133 -1.30 14.21 -0.16
N LYS A 134 -1.44 15.43 0.39
CA LYS A 134 -1.49 15.68 1.84
C LYS A 134 -2.91 15.88 2.35
N TYR A 135 -3.20 15.39 3.54
CA TYR A 135 -4.48 15.58 4.22
C TYR A 135 -4.28 15.74 5.73
N THR A 136 -5.14 16.54 6.36
CA THR A 136 -5.22 16.69 7.81
C THR A 136 -6.70 16.78 8.17
N PRO A 137 -7.20 15.97 9.12
CA PRO A 137 -8.59 16.06 9.56
C PRO A 137 -8.92 17.48 10.04
N PRO A 138 -10.00 18.10 9.55
CA PRO A 138 -10.36 19.47 9.94
C PRO A 138 -11.06 19.54 11.31
N ASP A 139 -11.58 18.41 11.80
CA ASP A 139 -12.49 18.34 12.95
C ASP A 139 -11.84 17.81 14.24
N CYS A 140 -10.58 17.38 14.20
CA CYS A 140 -9.84 16.95 15.37
C CYS A 140 -8.32 17.07 15.16
N LEU A 141 -7.57 17.14 16.27
CA LEU A 141 -6.11 17.15 16.24
C LEU A 141 -5.59 15.71 16.03
N PRO A 142 -4.91 15.40 14.91
CA PRO A 142 -4.37 14.07 14.66
C PRO A 142 -3.32 13.70 15.71
N ARG A 143 -3.28 12.42 16.10
CA ARG A 143 -2.35 11.92 17.12
C ARG A 143 -0.92 11.74 16.59
N GLN A 144 -0.79 11.50 15.30
CA GLN A 144 0.45 11.20 14.60
C GLN A 144 0.40 11.81 13.20
N LYS A 145 1.56 12.13 12.65
CA LYS A 145 1.73 12.64 11.29
C LYS A 145 2.47 11.58 10.48
N VAL A 146 1.78 11.05 9.48
CA VAL A 146 2.17 9.82 8.79
C VAL A 146 2.72 10.12 7.39
N ALA A 147 3.98 9.75 7.14
CA ALA A 147 4.51 9.72 5.78
C ALA A 147 4.30 8.31 5.20
N ILE A 148 3.55 8.21 4.10
CA ILE A 148 3.36 6.95 3.38
C ILE A 148 4.31 6.93 2.18
N LEU A 149 5.25 5.99 2.19
CA LEU A 149 6.36 5.88 1.27
C LEU A 149 6.12 4.70 0.34
N ILE A 150 6.04 4.98 -0.97
CA ILE A 150 5.77 3.98 -1.99
C ILE A 150 6.98 3.88 -2.93
N PRO A 151 7.74 2.77 -2.91
CA PRO A 151 8.82 2.54 -3.85
C PRO A 151 8.21 2.23 -5.21
N PHE A 152 8.65 2.92 -6.27
CA PHE A 152 7.90 2.96 -7.52
C PHE A 152 8.80 2.92 -8.76
N ARG A 153 8.32 2.24 -9.80
CA ARG A 153 8.86 2.30 -11.17
C ARG A 153 7.87 1.67 -12.16
N HIS A 154 7.38 2.44 -13.14
CA HIS A 154 6.51 1.96 -14.24
C HIS A 154 5.26 1.18 -13.77
N ARG A 155 4.57 1.69 -12.73
CA ARG A 155 3.40 1.03 -12.10
C ARG A 155 2.19 1.97 -11.99
N GLU A 156 2.04 2.89 -12.93
CA GLU A 156 1.07 4.00 -12.91
C GLU A 156 -0.37 3.49 -12.78
N HIS A 157 -0.69 2.37 -13.43
CA HIS A 157 -2.00 1.73 -13.30
C HIS A 157 -2.29 1.26 -11.86
N HIS A 158 -1.32 0.62 -11.19
CA HIS A 158 -1.47 0.18 -9.79
C HIS A 158 -1.60 1.38 -8.86
N LEU A 159 -0.82 2.42 -9.09
CA LEU A 159 -0.85 3.65 -8.29
C LEU A 159 -2.22 4.31 -8.32
N LYS A 160 -2.89 4.38 -9.49
CA LYS A 160 -4.23 4.96 -9.61
C LYS A 160 -5.25 4.24 -8.73
N TYR A 161 -5.20 2.90 -8.69
CA TYR A 161 -6.04 2.13 -7.77
C TYR A 161 -5.65 2.32 -6.31
N TRP A 162 -4.35 2.30 -6.01
CA TRP A 162 -3.86 2.53 -4.65
C TRP A 162 -4.39 3.87 -4.11
N LEU A 163 -4.28 4.96 -4.87
CA LEU A 163 -4.78 6.28 -4.48
C LEU A 163 -6.31 6.31 -4.35
N HIS A 164 -7.03 5.69 -5.29
CA HIS A 164 -8.50 5.59 -5.26
C HIS A 164 -9.00 4.97 -3.95
N TYR A 165 -8.39 3.87 -3.51
CA TYR A 165 -8.83 3.15 -2.32
C TYR A 165 -8.25 3.72 -1.03
N LEU A 166 -6.97 4.10 -0.99
CA LEU A 166 -6.31 4.49 0.26
C LEU A 166 -6.70 5.90 0.71
N HIS A 167 -6.93 6.87 -0.18
CA HIS A 167 -7.32 8.21 0.25
C HIS A 167 -8.60 8.22 1.13
N PRO A 168 -9.72 7.59 0.72
CA PRO A 168 -10.90 7.48 1.56
C PRO A 168 -10.66 6.72 2.87
N ILE A 169 -9.85 5.66 2.84
CA ILE A 169 -9.51 4.85 4.03
C ILE A 169 -8.77 5.70 5.05
N LEU A 170 -7.69 6.37 4.65
CA LEU A 170 -6.87 7.21 5.51
C LEU A 170 -7.67 8.39 6.10
N ARG A 171 -8.56 8.99 5.31
CA ARG A 171 -9.48 10.04 5.78
C ARG A 171 -10.42 9.54 6.87
N ARG A 172 -11.02 8.34 6.70
CA ARG A 172 -11.87 7.70 7.73
C ARG A 172 -11.08 7.34 8.98
N GLN A 173 -9.80 6.99 8.83
CA GLN A 173 -8.89 6.71 9.94
C GLN A 173 -8.44 7.97 10.70
N LYS A 174 -8.81 9.17 10.25
CA LYS A 174 -8.45 10.46 10.90
C LYS A 174 -6.94 10.62 11.11
N VAL A 175 -6.13 10.08 10.19
CA VAL A 175 -4.68 10.29 10.19
C VAL A 175 -4.34 11.55 9.39
N ALA A 176 -3.40 12.35 9.89
CA ALA A 176 -2.76 13.36 9.07
C ALA A 176 -1.64 12.69 8.29
N TYR A 177 -1.67 12.80 6.96
CA TYR A 177 -0.75 12.06 6.12
C TYR A 177 -0.24 12.87 4.93
N GLY A 178 0.91 12.45 4.41
CA GLY A 178 1.40 12.77 3.07
C GLY A 178 1.85 11.51 2.35
N ILE A 179 1.60 11.44 1.04
CA ILE A 179 2.00 10.29 0.19
C ILE A 179 3.20 10.69 -0.67
N TYR A 180 4.25 9.89 -0.60
CA TYR A 180 5.49 10.08 -1.34
C TYR A 180 5.71 8.90 -2.27
N ILE A 181 5.86 9.20 -3.56
CA ILE A 181 6.14 8.20 -4.59
C ILE A 181 7.62 8.26 -4.91
N ILE A 182 8.40 7.27 -4.47
CA ILE A 182 9.84 7.26 -4.67
C ILE A 182 10.14 6.51 -5.96
N ASN A 183 10.29 7.27 -7.04
CA ASN A 183 10.46 6.73 -8.37
C ASN A 183 11.93 6.44 -8.69
N GLN A 184 12.23 5.20 -9.05
CA GLN A 184 13.55 4.85 -9.56
C GLN A 184 13.64 5.11 -11.06
N VAL A 185 14.47 6.09 -11.42
CA VAL A 185 14.76 6.44 -12.82
C VAL A 185 16.05 5.77 -13.28
N ARG A 186 16.08 5.37 -14.56
CA ARG A 186 17.31 4.94 -15.22
C ARG A 186 18.23 6.14 -15.37
N GLY A 187 19.52 5.95 -15.08
CA GLY A 187 20.54 6.93 -15.42
C GLY A 187 20.75 6.97 -16.92
N GLN A 188 19.88 7.65 -17.67
CA GLN A 188 20.22 8.05 -19.03
C GLN A 188 20.91 9.42 -18.97
N GLY A 189 22.14 9.49 -19.48
CA GLY A 189 22.79 10.76 -19.79
C GLY A 189 21.82 11.65 -20.58
N GLN A 190 21.86 12.95 -20.29
CA GLN A 190 21.07 14.02 -20.91
C GLN A 190 20.61 13.67 -22.34
N GLY A 191 19.31 13.46 -22.52
CA GLY A 191 18.77 13.10 -23.84
C GLY A 191 17.25 12.94 -23.87
N GLY A 192 16.51 14.05 -23.69
CA GLY A 192 15.22 14.33 -24.34
C GLY A 192 14.07 13.31 -24.20
N GLY A 193 13.07 13.67 -23.39
CA GLY A 193 11.76 13.02 -23.41
C GLY A 193 10.90 13.43 -22.22
N GLY A 194 10.32 14.64 -22.28
CA GLY A 194 9.46 15.16 -21.22
C GLY A 194 8.29 14.24 -20.92
N ALA A 195 8.17 13.84 -19.66
CA ALA A 195 6.89 13.44 -19.10
C ALA A 195 5.99 14.67 -19.06
N GLY A 196 4.75 14.53 -19.54
CA GLY A 196 3.76 15.60 -19.65
C GLY A 196 3.55 16.33 -18.32
N GLY A 197 3.50 17.66 -18.41
CA GLY A 197 3.51 18.60 -17.28
C GLY A 197 2.28 18.62 -16.37
N ASP A 198 1.33 17.69 -16.50
CA ASP A 198 0.07 17.74 -15.75
C ASP A 198 -0.07 16.63 -14.68
N GLU A 199 0.77 15.59 -14.70
CA GLU A 199 0.71 14.46 -13.74
C GLU A 199 1.50 14.73 -12.45
N GLN A 200 2.33 15.78 -12.43
CA GLN A 200 3.31 16.07 -11.36
C GLN A 200 2.80 17.03 -10.27
N ALA A 201 1.60 17.59 -10.44
CA ALA A 201 1.03 18.53 -9.48
C ALA A 201 0.65 17.83 -8.14
N LEU A 202 0.23 16.57 -8.18
CA LEU A 202 -0.52 15.98 -7.05
C LEU A 202 0.25 14.99 -6.19
N LEU A 203 1.49 14.66 -6.56
CA LEU A 203 2.31 13.69 -5.84
C LEU A 203 3.71 14.25 -5.68
N LYS A 204 4.27 14.16 -4.47
CA LYS A 204 5.70 14.41 -4.29
C LYS A 204 6.48 13.19 -4.73
N SER A 205 7.16 13.32 -5.87
CA SER A 205 8.03 12.27 -6.39
C SER A 205 9.49 12.52 -6.00
N ALA A 206 10.09 11.60 -5.26
CA ALA A 206 11.54 11.58 -5.04
C ALA A 206 12.20 10.69 -6.11
N LEU A 207 13.36 11.08 -6.63
CA LEU A 207 14.05 10.38 -7.72
C LEU A 207 15.31 9.68 -7.21
N GLN A 208 15.45 8.39 -7.51
CA GLN A 208 16.71 7.67 -7.39
C GLN A 208 17.21 7.27 -8.79
N PHE A 209 18.46 7.62 -9.12
CA PHE A 209 19.12 7.14 -10.32
C PHE A 209 19.78 5.77 -10.06
N GLY A 210 19.63 4.82 -10.99
CA GLY A 210 20.26 3.50 -10.86
C GLY A 210 20.43 2.76 -12.19
N GLU A 211 21.39 1.83 -12.17
CA GLU A 211 21.71 0.85 -13.22
C GLU A 211 20.65 -0.27 -13.20
N ASP A 212 19.52 -0.04 -13.88
CA ASP A 212 18.45 -0.98 -14.28
C ASP A 212 17.73 -1.87 -13.23
N THR A 213 18.40 -2.39 -12.21
CA THR A 213 17.79 -3.29 -11.21
C THR A 213 17.06 -2.48 -10.14
N PHE A 214 15.83 -2.88 -9.79
CA PHE A 214 15.04 -2.18 -8.78
C PHE A 214 15.63 -2.40 -7.38
N ASN A 215 15.66 -1.34 -6.55
CA ASN A 215 16.10 -1.45 -5.16
C ASN A 215 15.04 -0.87 -4.23
N ARG A 216 14.15 -1.75 -3.75
CA ARG A 216 13.01 -1.38 -2.91
C ARG A 216 13.45 -0.69 -1.61
N ALA A 217 14.31 -1.34 -0.84
CA ALA A 217 14.75 -0.85 0.47
C ALA A 217 15.48 0.50 0.39
N LYS A 218 16.34 0.70 -0.62
CA LYS A 218 17.03 1.97 -0.84
C LYS A 218 16.08 3.12 -1.19
N LEU A 219 15.05 2.88 -2.02
CA LEU A 219 14.02 3.88 -2.31
C LEU A 219 13.26 4.27 -1.05
N LEU A 220 12.96 3.32 -0.17
CA LEU A 220 12.28 3.59 1.09
C LEU A 220 13.15 4.45 2.03
N ASN A 221 14.46 4.21 2.09
CA ASN A 221 15.42 5.09 2.79
C ASN A 221 15.42 6.51 2.22
N VAL A 222 15.43 6.65 0.89
CA VAL A 222 15.32 7.97 0.22
C VAL A 222 14.00 8.65 0.61
N GLY A 223 12.89 7.92 0.56
CA GLY A 223 11.57 8.43 0.94
C GLY A 223 11.51 8.95 2.37
N PHE A 224 12.12 8.23 3.32
CA PHE A 224 12.22 8.66 4.71
C PHE A 224 12.92 10.02 4.83
N MET A 225 14.06 10.18 4.17
CA MET A 225 14.84 11.42 4.20
C MET A 225 14.11 12.58 3.50
N GLU A 226 13.50 12.34 2.34
CA GLU A 226 12.79 13.36 1.59
C GLU A 226 11.48 13.80 2.27
N ALA A 227 10.76 12.88 2.91
CA ALA A 227 9.58 13.22 3.69
C ALA A 227 9.93 14.14 4.87
N LEU A 228 11.03 13.86 5.57
CA LEU A 228 11.50 14.70 6.68
C LEU A 228 12.00 16.08 6.24
N LYS A 229 12.59 16.21 5.05
CA LYS A 229 12.94 17.52 4.48
C LYS A 229 11.71 18.37 4.18
N ASP A 230 10.62 17.72 3.77
CA ASP A 230 9.36 18.40 3.50
C ASP A 230 8.63 18.78 4.79
N ASP A 231 8.70 17.93 5.81
CA ASP A 231 8.04 18.16 7.09
C ASP A 231 8.72 17.37 8.23
N GLU A 232 9.45 18.08 9.09
CA GLU A 232 10.22 17.44 10.16
C GLU A 232 9.34 16.81 11.26
N GLU A 233 8.05 17.16 11.29
CA GLU A 233 7.06 16.67 12.26
C GLU A 233 6.53 15.28 11.91
N TYR A 234 6.87 14.69 10.75
CA TYR A 234 6.56 13.28 10.52
C TYR A 234 7.21 12.40 11.59
N ASP A 235 6.37 11.68 12.33
CA ASP A 235 6.77 10.83 13.44
C ASP A 235 6.46 9.34 13.18
N CYS A 236 5.68 9.06 12.13
CA CYS A 236 5.35 7.73 11.67
C CYS A 236 5.58 7.56 10.16
N PHE A 237 6.20 6.43 9.77
CA PHE A 237 6.51 6.10 8.39
C PHE A 237 5.88 4.77 8.03
N ILE A 238 5.03 4.77 7.00
CA ILE A 238 4.41 3.57 6.46
C ILE A 238 5.07 3.26 5.11
N PHE A 239 5.65 2.08 5.01
CA PHE A 239 6.32 1.58 3.81
C PHE A 239 5.34 0.66 3.09
N SER A 240 4.83 1.08 1.94
CA SER A 240 3.76 0.36 1.24
C SER A 240 4.18 0.00 -0.18
N ASP A 241 4.06 -1.26 -0.53
CA ASP A 241 4.05 -1.65 -1.95
C ASP A 241 2.82 -1.05 -2.65
N VAL A 242 2.99 -0.63 -3.90
CA VAL A 242 1.95 0.06 -4.70
C VAL A 242 0.79 -0.85 -5.11
N ASP A 243 0.99 -2.17 -5.05
CA ASP A 243 0.03 -3.19 -5.48
C ASP A 243 -0.69 -3.89 -4.31
N LEU A 244 -0.61 -3.34 -3.09
CA LEU A 244 -1.32 -3.84 -1.92
C LEU A 244 -2.35 -2.83 -1.41
N ILE A 245 -3.60 -3.30 -1.29
CA ILE A 245 -4.74 -2.50 -0.84
C ILE A 245 -5.42 -3.21 0.34
N PRO A 246 -5.64 -2.53 1.48
CA PRO A 246 -6.30 -3.15 2.63
C PRO A 246 -7.78 -3.40 2.35
N MET A 247 -8.25 -4.60 2.69
CA MET A 247 -9.66 -5.00 2.56
C MET A 247 -10.51 -4.65 3.80
N ASP A 248 -9.93 -4.00 4.80
CA ASP A 248 -10.62 -3.59 6.02
C ASP A 248 -10.02 -2.29 6.56
N ASP A 249 -10.82 -1.24 6.67
CA ASP A 249 -10.32 0.07 7.12
C ASP A 249 -10.05 0.15 8.63
N ARG A 250 -10.36 -0.91 9.38
CA ARG A 250 -9.93 -1.07 10.78
C ARG A 250 -8.44 -1.46 10.89
N ASN A 251 -7.78 -1.78 9.78
CA ASN A 251 -6.32 -1.86 9.73
C ASN A 251 -5.74 -0.43 9.67
N LEU A 252 -5.54 0.18 10.84
CA LEU A 252 -5.19 1.61 10.97
C LEU A 252 -3.75 1.90 10.51
N TYR A 253 -3.55 2.70 9.47
CA TYR A 253 -2.24 3.06 8.91
C TYR A 253 -1.53 4.10 9.79
N ARG A 254 -1.06 3.64 10.96
CA ARG A 254 -0.35 4.44 11.96
C ARG A 254 0.67 3.58 12.71
N CYS A 255 1.59 4.22 13.41
CA CYS A 255 2.69 3.54 14.09
C CYS A 255 2.32 3.23 15.54
N TYR A 256 2.93 2.17 16.08
CA TYR A 256 2.70 1.68 17.43
C TYR A 256 4.03 1.61 18.20
N GLU A 257 3.97 1.18 19.46
CA GLU A 257 5.16 1.01 20.30
C GLU A 257 6.18 0.02 19.72
N GLN A 258 5.70 -0.99 18.97
CA GLN A 258 6.52 -1.94 18.21
C GLN A 258 6.35 -1.70 16.69
N PRO A 259 7.36 -2.06 15.87
CA PRO A 259 7.22 -2.07 14.42
C PRO A 259 5.97 -2.84 13.99
N ARG A 260 5.21 -2.28 13.05
CA ARG A 260 3.90 -2.79 12.66
C ARG A 260 3.98 -3.46 11.30
N HIS A 261 3.50 -4.69 11.20
CA HIS A 261 3.21 -5.35 9.93
C HIS A 261 1.72 -5.26 9.62
N PHE A 262 1.36 -4.67 8.47
CA PHE A 262 -0.03 -4.47 8.06
C PHE A 262 -0.52 -5.55 7.09
N ALA A 263 0.37 -6.08 6.25
CA ALA A 263 0.05 -7.05 5.20
C ALA A 263 0.09 -8.51 5.71
N VAL A 264 -0.59 -8.80 6.81
CA VAL A 264 -0.53 -10.12 7.49
C VAL A 264 -1.35 -11.23 6.82
N GLY A 265 -2.29 -10.88 5.97
CA GLY A 265 -3.21 -11.81 5.31
C GLY A 265 -3.52 -11.37 3.89
N MET A 266 -2.60 -11.64 2.97
CA MET A 266 -2.74 -11.30 1.55
C MET A 266 -3.45 -12.42 0.79
N ASP A 267 -4.31 -12.05 -0.15
CA ASP A 267 -5.03 -12.96 -1.04
C ASP A 267 -4.09 -13.87 -1.85
N LYS A 268 -2.98 -13.32 -2.37
CA LYS A 268 -1.94 -14.06 -3.10
C LYS A 268 -1.28 -15.18 -2.29
N PHE A 269 -1.41 -15.14 -0.96
CA PHE A 269 -0.93 -16.18 -0.04
C PHE A 269 -2.09 -16.92 0.65
N GLY A 270 -3.30 -16.87 0.09
CA GLY A 270 -4.48 -17.53 0.64
C GLY A 270 -4.91 -16.99 2.00
N PHE A 271 -4.71 -15.69 2.24
CA PHE A 271 -4.98 -15.00 3.51
C PHE A 271 -4.20 -15.58 4.70
N ARG A 272 -3.01 -16.12 4.45
CA ARG A 272 -2.10 -16.63 5.48
C ARG A 272 -0.76 -15.93 5.40
N LEU A 273 -0.14 -15.75 6.56
CA LEU A 273 1.23 -15.25 6.64
C LEU A 273 2.18 -16.33 6.08
N PRO A 274 3.09 -16.00 5.15
CA PRO A 274 4.01 -16.99 4.57
C PRO A 274 4.87 -17.72 5.62
N TYR A 275 5.41 -16.98 6.59
CA TYR A 275 6.17 -17.47 7.73
C TYR A 275 6.22 -16.39 8.83
N ALA A 276 6.54 -16.77 10.07
CA ALA A 276 6.42 -15.89 11.24
C ALA A 276 7.28 -14.61 11.17
N GLY A 277 8.43 -14.66 10.49
CA GLY A 277 9.33 -13.51 10.30
C GLY A 277 9.03 -12.65 9.06
N TYR A 278 7.95 -12.94 8.32
CA TYR A 278 7.64 -12.22 7.10
C TYR A 278 7.23 -10.76 7.41
N PHE A 279 7.99 -9.79 6.91
CA PHE A 279 7.77 -8.36 7.15
C PHE A 279 7.60 -7.53 5.85
N GLY A 280 7.42 -8.22 4.72
CA GLY A 280 7.21 -7.60 3.41
C GLY A 280 5.79 -7.05 3.18
N GLY A 281 5.60 -6.38 2.04
CA GLY A 281 4.33 -5.80 1.64
C GLY A 281 4.08 -4.41 2.21
N VAL A 282 3.43 -4.34 3.38
CA VAL A 282 3.13 -3.06 4.05
C VAL A 282 3.55 -3.14 5.51
N SER A 283 4.43 -2.24 5.92
CA SER A 283 4.95 -2.14 7.30
C SER A 283 5.00 -0.69 7.77
N GLY A 284 5.15 -0.47 9.08
CA GLY A 284 5.19 0.85 9.70
C GLY A 284 6.18 0.93 10.84
N LEU A 285 7.01 1.96 10.82
CA LEU A 285 7.97 2.26 11.88
C LEU A 285 7.84 3.73 12.28
N SER A 286 7.90 4.01 13.58
CA SER A 286 8.08 5.38 14.06
C SER A 286 9.44 5.93 13.62
N LYS A 287 9.59 7.27 13.63
CA LYS A 287 10.88 7.93 13.39
C LYS A 287 11.99 7.33 14.24
N SER A 288 11.72 7.10 15.53
CA SER A 288 12.70 6.53 16.46
C SER A 288 13.02 5.06 16.18
N GLN A 289 12.03 4.24 15.83
CA GLN A 289 12.24 2.83 15.45
C GLN A 289 13.11 2.74 14.19
N PHE A 290 12.81 3.52 13.16
CA PHE A 290 13.56 3.50 11.90
C PHE A 290 15.02 3.95 12.09
N LEU A 291 15.25 5.03 12.86
CA LEU A 291 16.60 5.49 13.17
C LEU A 291 17.37 4.49 14.04
N LYS A 292 16.69 3.79 14.97
CA LYS A 292 17.31 2.78 15.84
C LYS A 292 17.93 1.63 15.06
N ILE A 293 17.30 1.22 13.96
CA ILE A 293 17.80 0.13 13.08
C ILE A 293 18.72 0.63 11.97
N ASN A 294 19.10 1.92 11.97
CA ASN A 294 19.88 2.57 10.91
C ASN A 294 19.23 2.44 9.52
N GLY A 295 17.90 2.55 9.47
CA GLY A 295 17.12 2.37 8.25
C GLY A 295 17.21 0.96 7.65
N PHE A 296 16.83 0.84 6.39
CA PHE A 296 16.81 -0.42 5.64
C PHE A 296 18.15 -0.67 4.92
N PRO A 297 18.49 -1.91 4.53
CA PRO A 297 19.70 -2.18 3.75
C PRO A 297 19.65 -1.52 2.36
N ASN A 298 20.81 -1.13 1.83
CA ASN A 298 20.91 -0.50 0.51
C ASN A 298 21.46 -1.44 -0.57
N GLU A 299 21.87 -2.63 -0.18
CA GLU A 299 22.65 -3.58 -0.99
C GLU A 299 21.77 -4.61 -1.73
N TYR A 300 20.47 -4.66 -1.42
CA TYR A 300 19.52 -5.58 -2.06
C TYR A 300 19.02 -5.01 -3.40
N TRP A 301 19.65 -5.46 -4.47
CA TRP A 301 19.26 -5.17 -5.84
C TRP A 301 18.50 -6.37 -6.42
N GLY A 302 17.21 -6.20 -6.70
CA GLY A 302 16.35 -7.25 -7.23
C GLY A 302 15.22 -7.62 -6.27
N TRP A 303 14.71 -8.84 -6.41
CA TRP A 303 13.58 -9.33 -5.62
C TRP A 303 14.05 -10.18 -4.45
N GLY A 304 13.65 -9.80 -3.23
CA GLY A 304 13.60 -10.65 -2.05
C GLY A 304 14.79 -10.54 -1.10
N GLY A 305 14.51 -10.85 0.16
CA GLY A 305 15.48 -10.94 1.26
C GLY A 305 15.72 -9.62 1.99
N GLU A 306 15.34 -8.47 1.41
CA GLU A 306 15.52 -7.19 2.08
C GLU A 306 14.54 -7.02 3.23
N ASP A 307 13.32 -7.56 3.12
CA ASP A 307 12.31 -7.58 4.17
C ASP A 307 12.69 -8.50 5.34
N ASP A 308 13.36 -9.62 5.06
CA ASP A 308 13.94 -10.49 6.10
C ASP A 308 15.11 -9.81 6.83
N ASP A 309 15.97 -9.07 6.11
CA ASP A 309 17.03 -8.26 6.71
C ASP A 309 16.43 -7.20 7.64
N ILE A 310 15.36 -6.52 7.20
CA ILE A 310 14.63 -5.54 8.01
C ILE A 310 14.05 -6.19 9.26
N PHE A 311 13.48 -7.38 9.17
CA PHE A 311 12.96 -8.12 10.33
C PHE A 311 14.05 -8.45 11.36
N ASN A 312 15.27 -8.74 10.90
CA ASN A 312 16.39 -9.12 11.76
C ASN A 312 17.06 -7.92 12.49
N ARG A 313 16.81 -6.69 12.06
CA ARG A 313 17.36 -5.47 12.68
C ARG A 313 16.51 -4.99 13.86
#